data_AF-A0AA39HYJ3-F1
#
_entry.id   AF-A0AA39HYJ3-F1
#
_cell.length_a   1.000
_cell.length_b   1.000
_cell.length_c   1.000
_cell.angle_alpha   90.00
_cell.angle_beta   90.00
_cell.angle_gamma   90.00
#
_symmetry.space_group_name_H-M   'P 1'
#
loop_
_entity.id
_entity.type
_entity.pdbx_description
1 polymer ?
#
loop_
_entity_poly.entity_id
_entity_poly.type
_entity_poly.pdbx_seq_one_letter_code
_entity_poly.pdbx_strand_id
1 'polypeptide(L)'
;MKRFFRRKLRKSQSVHEDDRKKESKEMNGGAHITSSCTFDEARANSSQVRSSTMDDDGSYMDATSSSVGGAEEHRFDSELDRHMMQTINDVKFVNRRPKFTAVGEVNFQRQCLDAHNALRTRYGAPSIMWSQELADLAHTWAMKLADRGRILYPELPGIGENIKLAVAEHSDHLTTGAEIVDEWAGEAQKFNFDKPTWNPNTQHFTQMVWRDTYEMGVSRFWNTAKNCVAICAFYRPPGNSNAPGEFQANVPSKSALDEEHHHHHHHAHRHDGAATTGTPVRCLISAMKRSTTISD
;
A
#
# COMPACT_ATOMS: atom_id res chain seq x y z
N MET A 1 59.69 -15.52 -11.30
CA MET A 1 60.01 -15.62 -9.86
C MET A 1 58.73 -15.93 -9.09
N LYS A 2 58.58 -17.17 -8.62
CA LYS A 2 57.41 -17.63 -7.85
C LYS A 2 57.67 -17.39 -6.35
N ARG A 3 56.74 -16.76 -5.62
CA ARG A 3 56.77 -16.73 -4.14
C ARG A 3 55.43 -17.24 -3.60
N PHE A 4 55.48 -18.48 -3.14
CA PHE A 4 54.45 -19.14 -2.34
C PHE A 4 54.50 -18.60 -0.91
N PHE A 5 53.35 -18.22 -0.35
CA PHE A 5 53.18 -18.12 1.10
C PHE A 5 52.14 -19.16 1.55
N ARG A 6 52.63 -20.29 2.09
CA ARG A 6 51.84 -21.17 2.97
C ARG A 6 52.15 -20.77 4.41
N ARG A 7 51.14 -20.41 5.20
CA ARG A 7 51.23 -20.36 6.65
C ARG A 7 50.24 -21.34 7.27
N LYS A 8 50.75 -22.04 8.28
CA LYS A 8 50.32 -23.33 8.86
C LYS A 8 49.01 -23.23 9.64
N LEU A 9 48.15 -24.24 9.47
CA LEU A 9 47.15 -24.65 10.46
C LEU A 9 47.87 -25.10 11.75
N ARG A 10 47.39 -24.63 12.89
CA ARG A 10 47.68 -25.23 14.21
C ARG A 10 46.44 -26.00 14.67
N LYS A 11 46.68 -27.26 15.02
CA LYS A 11 45.74 -28.23 15.60
C LYS A 11 46.14 -28.38 17.07
N SER A 12 45.19 -28.32 18.00
CA SER A 12 45.36 -28.64 19.43
C SER A 12 43.99 -29.13 19.91
N GLN A 13 43.75 -30.45 19.90
CA GLN A 13 43.88 -31.41 21.00
C GLN A 13 42.94 -31.14 22.20
N SER A 14 42.13 -32.17 22.43
CA SER A 14 41.11 -32.41 23.45
C SER A 14 41.69 -32.57 24.85
N VAL A 15 40.92 -32.19 25.87
CA VAL A 15 40.94 -32.84 27.18
C VAL A 15 39.49 -33.08 27.62
N HIS A 16 39.27 -34.29 28.10
CA HIS A 16 38.03 -34.88 28.59
C HIS A 16 38.35 -35.34 30.01
N GLU A 17 37.55 -34.93 31.00
CA GLU A 17 37.42 -35.45 32.38
C GLU A 17 36.25 -34.63 32.96
N ASP A 18 35.00 -35.10 32.99
CA ASP A 18 34.39 -36.22 33.73
C ASP A 18 34.46 -36.02 35.25
N ASP A 19 33.39 -35.46 35.82
CA ASP A 19 33.05 -35.66 37.23
C ASP A 19 31.52 -35.76 37.39
N ARG A 20 31.07 -37.00 37.62
CA ARG A 20 29.74 -37.39 38.07
C ARG A 20 29.81 -37.75 39.55
N LYS A 21 28.87 -37.25 40.36
CA LYS A 21 27.98 -38.00 41.29
C LYS A 21 27.19 -37.02 42.19
N LYS A 22 25.84 -37.08 42.13
CA LYS A 22 24.90 -37.73 43.11
C LYS A 22 24.78 -36.91 44.40
N GLU A 23 23.61 -36.49 44.88
CA GLU A 23 22.41 -37.22 45.34
C GLU A 23 21.29 -36.16 45.58
N SER A 24 20.04 -36.30 45.09
CA SER A 24 18.89 -37.09 45.56
C SER A 24 17.94 -36.38 46.55
N LYS A 25 16.63 -36.57 46.29
CA LYS A 25 15.44 -36.44 47.17
C LYS A 25 14.91 -35.02 47.45
N GLU A 26 13.60 -34.74 47.56
CA GLU A 26 12.31 -35.35 47.21
C GLU A 26 11.22 -34.35 47.70
N MET A 27 9.97 -34.52 47.25
CA MET A 27 8.70 -33.99 47.81
C MET A 27 8.14 -32.62 47.36
N ASN A 28 7.13 -32.73 46.49
CA ASN A 28 5.72 -32.33 46.65
C ASN A 28 5.26 -30.89 47.00
N GLY A 29 4.28 -30.43 46.22
CA GLY A 29 3.37 -29.31 46.47
C GLY A 29 3.34 -28.36 45.27
N GLY A 30 2.36 -28.32 44.36
CA GLY A 30 0.91 -28.46 44.54
C GLY A 30 0.29 -27.06 44.66
N ALA A 31 -0.04 -26.41 43.53
CA ALA A 31 -1.06 -25.36 43.47
C ALA A 31 -1.48 -25.08 42.01
N HIS A 32 -2.66 -25.59 41.68
CA HIS A 32 -3.51 -25.10 40.59
C HIS A 32 -3.88 -23.63 40.83
N ILE A 33 -3.90 -22.81 39.77
CA ILE A 33 -4.75 -21.61 39.73
C ILE A 33 -5.59 -21.69 38.47
N THR A 34 -6.76 -22.30 38.63
CA THR A 34 -7.95 -22.05 37.83
C THR A 34 -8.59 -20.76 38.34
N SER A 35 -8.93 -19.82 37.46
CA SER A 35 -9.91 -18.79 37.78
C SER A 35 -10.90 -18.66 36.64
N SER A 36 -12.02 -19.37 36.80
CA SER A 36 -13.33 -18.99 36.28
C SER A 36 -14.20 -18.74 37.50
N CYS A 37 -14.96 -17.66 37.53
CA CYS A 37 -16.31 -17.59 38.13
C CYS A 37 -16.93 -16.21 37.87
N THR A 38 -18.15 -16.27 37.36
CA THR A 38 -19.17 -15.25 37.10
C THR A 38 -19.90 -14.77 38.38
N PHE A 39 -20.90 -13.88 38.18
CA PHE A 39 -21.90 -13.30 39.11
C PHE A 39 -21.40 -12.06 39.90
N ASP A 40 -22.09 -10.91 39.97
CA ASP A 40 -23.53 -10.73 40.17
C ASP A 40 -24.09 -9.40 39.63
N GLU A 41 -25.39 -9.41 39.46
CA GLU A 41 -26.30 -8.39 38.94
C GLU A 41 -26.73 -7.39 40.05
N ALA A 42 -26.87 -6.10 39.73
CA ALA A 42 -27.68 -5.18 40.54
C ALA A 42 -28.35 -4.11 39.66
N ARG A 43 -29.67 -4.24 39.57
CA ARG A 43 -30.65 -3.39 38.88
C ARG A 43 -31.31 -2.45 39.89
N ALA A 44 -31.49 -1.18 39.52
CA ALA A 44 -32.67 -0.32 39.77
C ALA A 44 -32.32 1.16 39.54
N ASN A 45 -33.18 2.08 39.09
CA ASN A 45 -34.39 2.12 38.26
C ASN A 45 -34.78 3.63 38.14
N SER A 46 -35.71 3.94 37.22
CA SER A 46 -36.50 5.20 37.08
C SER A 46 -35.92 6.26 36.12
N SER A 47 -36.40 6.42 34.87
CA SER A 47 -37.73 6.91 34.37
C SER A 47 -37.89 8.43 34.52
N GLN A 48 -38.35 9.27 33.58
CA GLN A 48 -39.42 9.25 32.55
C GLN A 48 -39.12 10.35 31.48
N VAL A 49 -39.26 10.10 30.17
CA VAL A 49 -40.39 10.45 29.28
C VAL A 49 -40.75 11.95 29.17
N ARG A 50 -40.66 12.53 27.96
CA ARG A 50 -41.80 13.21 27.28
C ARG A 50 -41.55 13.55 25.80
N SER A 51 -42.62 13.33 25.05
CA SER A 51 -42.88 13.59 23.64
C SER A 51 -43.69 14.88 23.50
N SER A 52 -43.49 15.64 22.42
CA SER A 52 -44.53 16.48 21.80
C SER A 52 -44.09 16.99 20.41
N THR A 53 -44.94 16.72 19.43
CA THR A 53 -45.01 17.20 18.04
C THR A 53 -45.63 18.61 17.94
N MET A 54 -45.27 19.41 16.92
CA MET A 54 -46.18 20.06 15.95
C MET A 54 -45.45 21.02 14.98
N ASP A 55 -46.06 21.17 13.79
CA ASP A 55 -45.58 21.61 12.46
C ASP A 55 -45.49 23.14 12.19
N ASP A 56 -45.15 23.47 10.92
CA ASP A 56 -45.39 24.72 10.14
C ASP A 56 -44.23 25.76 10.17
N ASP A 57 -43.74 26.43 9.11
CA ASP A 57 -44.09 26.66 7.69
C ASP A 57 -42.83 27.25 6.98
N GLY A 58 -42.79 27.24 5.64
CA GLY A 58 -42.31 28.42 4.91
C GLY A 58 -40.88 28.46 4.36
N SER A 59 -40.76 28.01 3.11
CA SER A 59 -39.70 28.17 2.10
C SER A 59 -38.80 29.43 2.10
N TYR A 60 -37.49 29.24 1.83
CA TYR A 60 -36.71 30.10 0.93
C TYR A 60 -35.53 29.31 0.35
N MET A 61 -35.42 29.30 -0.98
CA MET A 61 -34.34 28.68 -1.73
C MET A 61 -33.06 29.51 -1.58
N ASP A 62 -31.96 28.92 -1.12
CA ASP A 62 -30.65 29.37 -1.58
C ASP A 62 -29.75 28.18 -1.90
N ALA A 63 -29.58 27.97 -3.21
CA ALA A 63 -28.70 27.00 -3.79
C ALA A 63 -27.27 27.55 -3.71
N THR A 64 -26.64 27.42 -2.54
CA THR A 64 -25.19 27.48 -2.46
C THR A 64 -24.65 26.10 -2.78
N SER A 65 -24.21 25.97 -4.04
CA SER A 65 -23.44 24.86 -4.57
C SER A 65 -22.28 24.54 -3.64
N SER A 66 -22.44 23.53 -2.78
CA SER A 66 -21.36 23.00 -1.98
C SER A 66 -20.51 22.14 -2.89
N SER A 67 -19.47 22.74 -3.46
CA SER A 67 -18.32 22.04 -4.01
C SER A 67 -17.61 21.29 -2.88
N VAL A 68 -18.18 20.17 -2.46
CA VAL A 68 -17.55 19.16 -1.60
C VAL A 68 -17.10 18.04 -2.54
N GLY A 69 -16.11 18.36 -3.38
CA GLY A 69 -15.56 17.40 -4.33
C GLY A 69 -14.09 17.63 -4.69
N GLY A 70 -13.46 18.70 -4.18
CA GLY A 70 -12.08 19.03 -4.54
C GLY A 70 -11.11 19.19 -3.36
N ALA A 71 -11.60 19.21 -2.11
CA ALA A 71 -10.77 19.50 -0.94
C ALA A 71 -10.23 18.24 -0.23
N GLU A 72 -10.84 17.07 -0.43
CA GLU A 72 -10.44 15.85 0.29
C GLU A 72 -9.33 15.07 -0.42
N GLU A 73 -9.33 14.98 -1.76
CA GLU A 73 -8.25 14.29 -2.49
C GLU A 73 -6.89 14.99 -2.35
N HIS A 74 -6.88 16.32 -2.25
CA HIS A 74 -5.63 17.10 -2.07
C HIS A 74 -5.06 17.03 -0.64
N ARG A 75 -5.77 16.39 0.30
CA ARG A 75 -5.36 16.18 1.69
C ARG A 75 -4.74 14.80 1.92
N PHE A 76 -4.91 13.87 0.97
CA PHE A 76 -4.66 12.44 1.16
C PHE A 76 -3.19 12.01 1.26
N ASP A 77 -2.22 12.93 1.22
CA ASP A 77 -0.83 12.56 1.46
C ASP A 77 0.08 13.62 2.09
N SER A 78 -0.48 14.39 3.02
CA SER A 78 0.30 15.41 3.74
C SER A 78 1.52 14.85 4.50
N GLU A 79 1.55 13.54 4.78
CA GLU A 79 2.63 12.87 5.50
C GLU A 79 3.79 12.51 4.59
N LEU A 80 3.55 11.86 3.45
CA LEU A 80 4.62 11.56 2.50
C LEU A 80 5.16 12.85 1.88
N ASP A 81 4.31 13.84 1.63
CA ASP A 81 4.75 15.15 1.14
C ASP A 81 5.65 15.86 2.16
N ARG A 82 5.31 15.78 3.46
CA ARG A 82 6.16 16.27 4.55
C ARG A 82 7.48 15.51 4.61
N HIS A 83 7.45 14.19 4.50
CA HIS A 83 8.64 13.35 4.47
C HIS A 83 9.54 13.70 3.27
N MET A 84 8.96 13.89 2.09
CA MET A 84 9.66 14.29 0.88
C MET A 84 10.31 15.67 1.05
N MET A 85 9.57 16.65 1.55
CA MET A 85 10.10 17.99 1.81
C MET A 85 11.20 17.99 2.86
N GLN A 86 11.03 17.22 3.94
CA GLN A 86 12.05 17.04 4.97
C GLN A 86 13.30 16.38 4.40
N THR A 87 13.16 15.31 3.61
CA THR A 87 14.28 14.63 2.94
C THR A 87 15.01 15.58 1.99
N ILE A 88 14.30 16.39 1.20
CA ILE A 88 14.90 17.40 0.33
C ILE A 88 15.71 18.41 1.16
N ASN A 89 15.19 18.86 2.30
CA ASN A 89 15.92 19.76 3.19
C ASN A 89 17.15 19.08 3.81
N ASP A 90 17.02 17.89 4.35
CA ASP A 90 18.14 17.16 4.95
C ASP A 90 19.25 16.88 3.91
N VAL A 91 18.88 16.51 2.69
CA VAL A 91 19.83 16.29 1.59
C VAL A 91 20.53 17.59 1.15
N LYS A 92 19.89 18.77 1.32
CA LYS A 92 20.56 20.06 1.11
C LYS A 92 21.66 20.31 2.14
N PHE A 93 21.48 19.84 3.38
CA PHE A 93 22.35 20.17 4.52
C PHE A 93 23.25 19.03 5.01
N VAL A 94 23.07 17.79 4.55
CA VAL A 94 23.83 16.61 4.99
C VAL A 94 24.91 16.22 3.97
N ASN A 95 26.17 16.27 4.39
CA ASN A 95 27.34 15.82 3.61
C ASN A 95 27.63 14.31 3.69
N ARG A 96 26.84 13.53 4.44
CA ARG A 96 27.18 12.14 4.84
C ARG A 96 26.46 11.02 4.08
N ARG A 97 25.37 11.31 3.34
CA ARG A 97 24.69 10.35 2.44
C ARG A 97 24.72 10.90 1.01
N PRO A 98 24.93 10.05 -0.03
CA PRO A 98 24.83 10.52 -1.41
C PRO A 98 23.43 11.07 -1.67
N LYS A 99 23.32 12.32 -2.14
CA LYS A 99 22.04 12.99 -2.37
C LYS A 99 21.06 12.18 -3.24
N PHE A 100 21.62 11.41 -4.18
CA PHE A 100 20.89 10.55 -5.11
C PHE A 100 20.13 9.40 -4.42
N THR A 101 20.68 8.81 -3.36
CA THR A 101 20.06 7.63 -2.73
C THR A 101 18.81 7.99 -1.93
N ALA A 102 18.84 9.12 -1.20
CA ALA A 102 17.71 9.56 -0.38
C ALA A 102 16.54 10.03 -1.26
N VAL A 103 16.80 10.81 -2.31
CA VAL A 103 15.77 11.22 -3.27
C VAL A 103 15.21 10.01 -4.04
N GLY A 104 16.07 9.04 -4.37
CA GLY A 104 15.64 7.79 -5.01
C GLY A 104 14.73 6.92 -4.13
N GLU A 105 14.93 6.91 -2.81
CA GLU A 105 14.08 6.18 -1.87
C GLU A 105 12.68 6.82 -1.76
N VAL A 106 12.61 8.13 -1.59
CA VAL A 106 11.32 8.85 -1.53
C VAL A 106 10.54 8.72 -2.83
N ASN A 107 11.21 8.83 -3.98
CA ASN A 107 10.54 8.62 -5.27
C ASN A 107 9.99 7.21 -5.40
N PHE A 108 10.71 6.20 -4.92
CA PHE A 108 10.23 4.82 -4.89
C PHE A 108 8.98 4.69 -4.00
N GLN A 109 8.98 5.30 -2.81
CA GLN A 109 7.84 5.29 -1.89
C GLN A 109 6.60 5.96 -2.48
N ARG A 110 6.77 7.15 -3.07
CA ARG A 110 5.72 7.88 -3.80
C ARG A 110 5.09 7.04 -4.91
N GLN A 111 5.93 6.47 -5.77
CA GLN A 111 5.48 5.60 -6.86
C GLN A 111 4.71 4.38 -6.35
N CYS A 112 5.17 3.75 -5.25
CA CYS A 112 4.45 2.65 -4.64
C CYS A 112 3.06 3.09 -4.16
N LEU A 113 2.95 4.16 -3.38
CA LEU A 113 1.68 4.61 -2.82
C LEU A 113 0.70 5.03 -3.92
N ASP A 114 1.17 5.75 -4.93
CA ASP A 114 0.33 6.14 -6.08
C ASP A 114 -0.19 4.94 -6.85
N ALA A 115 0.69 3.97 -7.13
CA ALA A 115 0.30 2.76 -7.84
C ALA A 115 -0.67 1.88 -7.00
N HIS A 116 -0.49 1.81 -5.67
CA HIS A 116 -1.44 1.14 -4.79
C HIS A 116 -2.81 1.82 -4.84
N ASN A 117 -2.87 3.13 -4.74
CA ASN A 117 -4.14 3.86 -4.76
C ASN A 117 -4.83 3.77 -6.11
N ALA A 118 -4.09 3.86 -7.22
CA ALA A 118 -4.64 3.61 -8.55
C ALA A 118 -5.21 2.19 -8.71
N LEU A 119 -4.50 1.18 -8.18
CA LEU A 119 -4.99 -0.20 -8.13
C LEU A 119 -6.25 -0.32 -7.28
N ARG A 120 -6.26 0.26 -6.08
CA ARG A 120 -7.40 0.21 -5.16
C ARG A 120 -8.64 0.87 -5.76
N THR A 121 -8.50 2.04 -6.38
CA THR A 121 -9.58 2.70 -7.14
C THR A 121 -10.12 1.79 -8.23
N ARG A 122 -9.24 1.17 -9.05
CA ARG A 122 -9.67 0.24 -10.10
C ARG A 122 -10.48 -0.93 -9.56
N TYR A 123 -10.21 -1.37 -8.33
CA TYR A 123 -10.94 -2.46 -7.67
C TYR A 123 -12.08 -1.96 -6.75
N GLY A 124 -12.36 -0.66 -6.66
CA GLY A 124 -13.39 -0.13 -5.77
C GLY A 124 -13.05 -0.20 -4.27
N ALA A 125 -11.76 -0.30 -3.93
CA ALA A 125 -11.28 -0.18 -2.55
C ALA A 125 -10.90 1.29 -2.24
N PRO A 126 -11.17 1.81 -1.02
CA PRO A 126 -10.80 3.18 -0.63
C PRO A 126 -9.28 3.39 -0.67
N SER A 127 -8.81 4.58 -1.03
CA SER A 127 -7.37 4.92 -0.99
C SER A 127 -6.77 4.71 0.40
N ILE A 128 -5.52 4.26 0.43
CA ILE A 128 -4.69 4.13 1.63
C ILE A 128 -3.76 5.34 1.78
N MET A 129 -3.37 5.62 3.02
CA MET A 129 -2.49 6.71 3.41
C MET A 129 -1.08 6.22 3.70
N TRP A 130 -0.11 7.12 3.56
CA TRP A 130 1.26 6.87 3.98
C TRP A 130 1.38 6.79 5.51
N SER A 131 2.23 5.89 5.99
CA SER A 131 2.67 5.82 7.39
C SER A 131 4.20 5.75 7.45
N GLN A 132 4.81 6.81 7.99
CA GLN A 132 6.26 6.85 8.16
C GLN A 132 6.75 5.75 9.12
N GLU A 133 5.97 5.43 10.16
CA GLU A 133 6.27 4.37 11.11
C GLU A 133 6.39 3.00 10.41
N LEU A 134 5.42 2.67 9.54
CA LEU A 134 5.46 1.42 8.76
C LEU A 134 6.62 1.41 7.77
N ALA A 135 6.98 2.56 7.19
CA ALA A 135 8.09 2.67 6.25
C ALA A 135 9.45 2.43 6.94
N ASP A 136 9.64 2.95 8.15
CA ASP A 136 10.85 2.74 8.96
C ASP A 136 10.99 1.27 9.39
N LEU A 137 9.87 0.64 9.76
CA LEU A 137 9.81 -0.80 10.03
C LEU A 137 10.17 -1.62 8.77
N ALA A 138 9.58 -1.26 7.62
CA ALA A 138 9.85 -1.91 6.34
C ALA A 138 11.32 -1.76 5.93
N HIS A 139 11.94 -0.59 6.13
CA HIS A 139 13.35 -0.36 5.87
C HIS A 139 14.25 -1.25 6.72
N THR A 140 13.96 -1.33 8.02
CA THR A 140 14.68 -2.19 8.97
C THR A 140 14.60 -3.66 8.55
N TRP A 141 13.42 -4.10 8.11
CA TRP A 141 13.24 -5.48 7.67
C TRP A 141 13.93 -5.75 6.33
N ALA A 142 13.80 -4.85 5.34
CA ALA A 142 14.45 -4.97 4.04
C ALA A 142 15.98 -5.09 4.18
N MET A 143 16.61 -4.28 5.05
CA MET A 143 18.04 -4.42 5.38
C MET A 143 18.39 -5.82 5.88
N LYS A 144 17.60 -6.35 6.81
CA LYS A 144 17.80 -7.68 7.38
C LYS A 144 17.67 -8.77 6.33
N LEU A 145 16.66 -8.69 5.45
CA LEU A 145 16.44 -9.67 4.39
C LEU A 145 17.56 -9.65 3.34
N ALA A 146 17.95 -8.46 2.89
CA ALA A 146 19.04 -8.30 1.92
C ALA A 146 20.39 -8.76 2.49
N ASP A 147 20.63 -8.57 3.79
CA ASP A 147 21.81 -9.14 4.45
C ASP A 147 21.74 -10.67 4.57
N ARG A 148 20.57 -11.23 4.86
CA ARG A 148 20.42 -12.69 5.00
C ARG A 148 20.36 -13.43 3.67
N GLY A 149 19.96 -12.77 2.59
CA GLY A 149 19.78 -13.39 1.27
C GLY A 149 18.64 -14.41 1.22
N ARG A 150 17.68 -14.34 2.14
CA ARG A 150 16.48 -15.20 2.18
C ARG A 150 15.32 -14.49 2.85
N ILE A 151 14.10 -14.83 2.46
CA ILE A 151 12.88 -14.30 3.08
C ILE A 151 12.76 -14.83 4.50
N LEU A 152 12.49 -13.91 5.42
CA LEU A 152 12.07 -14.15 6.80
C LEU A 152 10.80 -13.36 7.00
N TYR A 153 9.77 -13.98 7.56
CA TYR A 153 8.54 -13.27 7.89
C TYR A 153 8.69 -12.61 9.27
N PRO A 154 8.38 -11.31 9.40
CA PRO A 154 8.36 -10.58 10.64
C PRO A 154 7.19 -11.04 11.51
N GLU A 155 7.47 -11.28 12.79
CA GLU A 155 6.43 -11.52 13.79
C GLU A 155 5.95 -10.17 14.33
N LEU A 156 5.22 -9.41 13.49
CA LEU A 156 4.65 -8.11 13.83
C LEU A 156 3.13 -8.22 13.95
N PRO A 157 2.58 -8.35 15.18
CA PRO A 157 1.13 -8.46 15.37
C PRO A 157 0.40 -7.24 14.81
N GLY A 158 -0.66 -7.47 14.04
CA GLY A 158 -1.49 -6.39 13.49
C GLY A 158 -0.86 -5.64 12.31
N ILE A 159 0.19 -6.18 11.69
CA ILE A 159 0.81 -5.60 10.49
C ILE A 159 0.75 -6.63 9.35
N GLY A 160 0.15 -6.24 8.24
CA GLY A 160 0.14 -7.03 7.00
C GLY A 160 1.41 -6.78 6.20
N GLU A 161 1.71 -7.64 5.23
CA GLU A 161 2.98 -7.56 4.52
C GLU A 161 2.97 -8.05 3.09
N ASN A 162 3.79 -7.40 2.27
CA ASN A 162 4.26 -7.91 0.98
C ASN A 162 5.79 -7.83 0.95
N ILE A 163 6.46 -8.91 0.54
CA ILE A 163 7.92 -9.01 0.54
C ILE A 163 8.40 -9.55 -0.80
N LYS A 164 9.39 -8.87 -1.39
CA LYS A 164 10.17 -9.39 -2.52
C LYS A 164 11.64 -9.46 -2.17
N LEU A 165 12.28 -10.55 -2.59
CA LEU A 165 13.73 -10.69 -2.59
C LEU A 165 14.18 -10.97 -4.03
N ALA A 166 15.15 -10.21 -4.51
CA ALA A 166 15.66 -10.34 -5.87
C ALA A 166 17.18 -10.12 -5.90
N VAL A 167 17.79 -10.49 -7.01
CA VAL A 167 19.15 -10.10 -7.36
C VAL A 167 19.05 -8.88 -8.28
N ALA A 168 19.89 -7.86 -8.08
CA ALA A 168 19.93 -6.77 -9.04
C ALA A 168 20.56 -7.28 -10.34
N GLU A 169 19.79 -7.27 -11.43
CA GLU A 169 20.27 -7.72 -12.74
C GLU A 169 21.27 -6.71 -13.33
N HIS A 170 21.00 -5.42 -13.13
CA HIS A 170 21.82 -4.33 -13.62
C HIS A 170 22.03 -3.33 -12.49
N SER A 171 23.25 -2.82 -12.33
CA SER A 171 23.58 -1.91 -11.22
C SER A 171 22.94 -0.52 -11.35
N ASP A 172 22.43 -0.20 -12.54
CA ASP A 172 21.80 1.07 -12.90
C ASP A 172 20.27 1.03 -12.85
N HIS A 173 19.65 -0.16 -12.85
CA HIS A 173 18.19 -0.31 -12.78
C HIS A 173 17.76 -1.18 -11.59
N LEU A 174 17.26 -0.52 -10.54
CA LEU A 174 16.57 -1.19 -9.43
C LEU A 174 15.06 -1.06 -9.62
N THR A 175 14.32 -2.13 -9.32
CA THR A 175 12.85 -2.21 -9.41
C THR A 175 12.16 -1.01 -8.76
N THR A 176 11.57 -0.15 -9.58
CA THR A 176 10.81 1.05 -9.20
C THR A 176 9.56 0.71 -8.40
N GLY A 177 8.92 1.74 -7.81
CA GLY A 177 7.72 1.53 -7.01
C GLY A 177 6.52 1.07 -7.83
N ALA A 178 6.39 1.59 -9.05
CA ALA A 178 5.34 1.16 -9.98
C ALA A 178 5.55 -0.29 -10.44
N GLU A 179 6.78 -0.66 -10.83
CA GLU A 179 7.10 -2.02 -11.29
C GLU A 179 6.79 -3.09 -10.23
N ILE A 180 7.08 -2.83 -8.95
CA ILE A 180 6.78 -3.82 -7.90
C ILE A 180 5.27 -3.96 -7.65
N VAL A 181 4.52 -2.86 -7.73
CA VAL A 181 3.06 -2.90 -7.58
C VAL A 181 2.42 -3.62 -8.77
N ASP A 182 2.88 -3.36 -9.99
CA ASP A 182 2.41 -4.05 -11.19
C ASP A 182 2.66 -5.56 -11.12
N GLU A 183 3.84 -5.96 -10.64
CA GLU A 183 4.18 -7.37 -10.42
C GLU A 183 3.23 -8.05 -9.44
N TRP A 184 3.01 -7.46 -8.26
CA TRP A 184 2.08 -7.99 -7.27
C TRP A 184 0.63 -7.95 -7.77
N ALA A 185 0.24 -6.94 -8.54
CA ALA A 185 -1.11 -6.79 -9.09
C ALA A 185 -1.39 -7.85 -10.16
N GLY A 186 -0.36 -8.33 -10.86
CA GLY A 186 -0.45 -9.43 -11.82
C GLY A 186 -1.02 -10.72 -11.22
N GLU A 187 -0.93 -10.92 -9.90
CA GLU A 187 -1.52 -12.08 -9.23
C GLU A 187 -3.06 -12.11 -9.31
N ALA A 188 -3.72 -10.97 -9.57
CA ALA A 188 -5.18 -10.92 -9.77
C ALA A 188 -5.66 -11.91 -10.84
N GLN A 189 -4.84 -12.20 -11.85
CA GLN A 189 -5.15 -13.17 -12.91
C GLN A 189 -5.34 -14.61 -12.39
N LYS A 190 -4.80 -14.91 -11.21
CA LYS A 190 -4.87 -16.23 -10.55
C LYS A 190 -5.90 -16.26 -9.42
N PHE A 191 -6.51 -15.12 -9.09
CA PHE A 191 -7.47 -15.02 -8.00
C PHE A 191 -8.87 -15.44 -8.43
N ASN A 192 -9.53 -16.27 -7.63
CA ASN A 192 -10.90 -16.70 -7.89
C ASN A 192 -11.88 -15.74 -7.19
N PHE A 193 -12.38 -14.75 -7.94
CA PHE A 193 -13.34 -13.76 -7.44
C PHE A 193 -14.72 -14.34 -7.11
N ASP A 194 -15.10 -15.48 -7.69
CA ASP A 194 -16.38 -16.15 -7.41
C ASP A 194 -16.33 -16.94 -6.09
N LYS A 195 -15.12 -17.31 -5.67
CA LYS A 195 -14.86 -18.03 -4.42
C LYS A 195 -13.64 -17.44 -3.71
N PRO A 196 -13.74 -16.19 -3.21
CA PRO A 196 -12.61 -15.48 -2.65
C PRO A 196 -12.15 -16.17 -1.37
N THR A 197 -10.94 -16.69 -1.41
CA THR A 197 -10.31 -17.46 -0.34
C THR A 197 -8.82 -17.18 -0.35
N TRP A 198 -8.16 -17.45 0.77
CA TRP A 198 -6.71 -17.31 0.85
C TRP A 198 -6.00 -18.26 -0.11
N ASN A 199 -5.02 -17.70 -0.82
CA ASN A 199 -4.18 -18.43 -1.76
C ASN A 199 -2.77 -17.80 -1.74
N PRO A 200 -1.72 -18.60 -1.51
CA PRO A 200 -0.36 -18.07 -1.43
C PRO A 200 0.13 -17.46 -2.76
N ASN A 201 -0.48 -17.81 -3.89
CA ASN A 201 -0.14 -17.27 -5.21
C ASN A 201 -0.82 -15.93 -5.52
N THR A 202 -1.68 -15.43 -4.62
CA THR A 202 -2.43 -14.19 -4.79
C THR A 202 -2.39 -13.29 -3.55
N GLN A 203 -1.58 -13.66 -2.56
CA GLN A 203 -1.55 -12.98 -1.27
C GLN A 203 -1.07 -11.54 -1.38
N HIS A 204 -0.20 -11.22 -2.35
CA HIS A 204 0.29 -9.86 -2.51
C HIS A 204 -0.80 -8.97 -3.08
N PHE A 205 -1.47 -9.45 -4.14
CA PHE A 205 -2.62 -8.76 -4.71
C PHE A 205 -3.71 -8.51 -3.67
N THR A 206 -4.16 -9.54 -2.95
CA THR A 206 -5.27 -9.41 -2.01
C THR A 206 -4.95 -8.50 -0.83
N GLN A 207 -3.69 -8.43 -0.39
CA GLN A 207 -3.27 -7.44 0.60
C GLN A 207 -3.37 -6.00 0.07
N MET A 208 -2.96 -5.75 -1.18
CA MET A 208 -2.99 -4.40 -1.75
C MET A 208 -4.42 -3.86 -1.91
N VAL A 209 -5.37 -4.72 -2.31
CA VAL A 209 -6.79 -4.34 -2.50
C VAL A 209 -7.66 -4.59 -1.27
N TRP A 210 -7.08 -4.97 -0.13
CA TRP A 210 -7.82 -5.27 1.09
C TRP A 210 -8.57 -4.02 1.58
N ARG A 211 -9.91 -4.04 1.54
CA ARG A 211 -10.74 -2.85 1.78
C ARG A 211 -10.45 -2.17 3.12
N ASP A 212 -10.33 -2.95 4.19
CA ASP A 212 -10.21 -2.41 5.55
C ASP A 212 -8.78 -1.94 5.89
N THR A 213 -7.77 -2.26 5.06
CA THR A 213 -6.42 -1.67 5.16
C THR A 213 -6.50 -0.21 4.75
N TYR A 214 -5.97 0.70 5.59
CA TYR A 214 -6.02 2.14 5.34
C TYR A 214 -4.66 2.86 5.44
N GLU A 215 -3.62 2.20 5.96
CA GLU A 215 -2.25 2.73 6.05
C GLU A 215 -1.24 1.77 5.41
N MET A 216 -0.22 2.33 4.77
CA MET A 216 0.95 1.58 4.31
C MET A 216 2.27 2.31 4.52
N GLY A 217 3.35 1.54 4.61
CA GLY A 217 4.71 2.02 4.48
C GLY A 217 5.56 1.01 3.72
N VAL A 218 6.48 1.48 2.89
CA VAL A 218 7.31 0.62 2.03
C VAL A 218 8.75 1.09 2.00
N SER A 219 9.68 0.15 1.87
CA SER A 219 11.09 0.46 1.62
C SER A 219 11.75 -0.61 0.76
N ARG A 220 12.81 -0.19 0.07
CA ARG A 220 13.67 -1.03 -0.77
C ARG A 220 15.10 -0.86 -0.30
N PHE A 221 15.79 -1.97 -0.06
CA PHE A 221 17.19 -1.97 0.32
C PHE A 221 18.01 -2.89 -0.59
N TRP A 222 19.15 -2.40 -1.07
CA TRP A 222 20.10 -3.18 -1.87
C TRP A 222 21.41 -3.37 -1.12
N ASN A 223 21.69 -4.63 -0.75
CA ASN A 223 23.00 -5.03 -0.29
C ASN A 223 23.89 -5.33 -1.50
N THR A 224 24.68 -4.34 -1.92
CA THR A 224 25.58 -4.44 -3.08
C THR A 224 26.68 -5.50 -2.91
N ALA A 225 27.16 -5.74 -1.68
CA ALA A 225 28.18 -6.75 -1.40
C ALA A 225 27.67 -8.18 -1.62
N LYS A 226 26.36 -8.41 -1.45
CA LYS A 226 25.69 -9.71 -1.66
C LYS A 226 24.88 -9.75 -2.95
N ASN A 227 24.86 -8.65 -3.70
CA ASN A 227 23.95 -8.38 -4.81
C ASN A 227 22.49 -8.79 -4.52
N CYS A 228 21.97 -8.41 -3.37
CA CYS A 228 20.63 -8.81 -2.92
C CYS A 228 19.76 -7.59 -2.63
N VAL A 229 18.62 -7.51 -3.32
CA VAL A 229 17.62 -6.45 -3.17
C VAL A 229 16.42 -7.02 -2.41
N ALA A 230 16.02 -6.34 -1.35
CA ALA A 230 14.78 -6.63 -0.64
C ALA A 230 13.81 -5.45 -0.76
N ILE A 231 12.54 -5.73 -1.01
CA ILE A 231 11.44 -4.78 -0.92
C ILE A 231 10.46 -5.30 0.11
N CYS A 232 10.08 -4.46 1.07
CA CYS A 232 9.07 -4.77 2.07
C CYS A 232 8.02 -3.66 2.06
N ALA A 233 6.76 -4.03 1.92
CA ALA A 233 5.61 -3.17 2.16
C ALA A 233 4.85 -3.70 3.38
N PHE A 234 4.51 -2.82 4.30
CA PHE A 234 3.74 -3.12 5.50
C PHE A 234 2.44 -2.35 5.49
N TYR A 235 1.40 -2.98 6.03
CA TYR A 235 0.01 -2.53 5.93
C TYR A 235 -0.65 -2.55 7.31
N ARG A 236 -1.51 -1.57 7.58
CA ARG A 236 -2.27 -1.50 8.83
C ARG A 236 -3.73 -1.08 8.54
N PRO A 237 -4.72 -1.81 9.07
CA PRO A 237 -4.68 -3.15 9.65
C PRO A 237 -4.20 -4.20 8.62
N PRO A 238 -3.84 -5.42 9.06
CA PRO A 238 -3.37 -6.46 8.16
C PRO A 238 -4.52 -6.97 7.28
N GLY A 239 -4.20 -7.29 6.03
CA GLY A 239 -5.11 -8.02 5.16
C GLY A 239 -4.95 -9.53 5.29
N ASN A 240 -5.54 -10.27 4.35
CA ASN A 240 -5.38 -11.73 4.21
C ASN A 240 -5.79 -12.55 5.44
N SER A 241 -6.75 -12.05 6.23
CA SER A 241 -7.32 -12.82 7.34
C SER A 241 -8.08 -14.04 6.83
N ASN A 242 -7.81 -15.21 7.40
CA ASN A 242 -8.49 -16.46 7.06
C ASN A 242 -9.78 -16.69 7.85
N ALA A 243 -10.23 -15.70 8.63
CA ALA A 243 -11.50 -15.83 9.35
C ALA A 243 -12.68 -15.91 8.36
N PRO A 244 -13.76 -16.64 8.71
CA PRO A 244 -14.89 -16.82 7.81
C PRO A 244 -15.49 -15.49 7.33
N GLY A 245 -15.60 -15.32 6.01
CA GLY A 245 -16.21 -14.14 5.39
C GLY A 245 -15.26 -12.96 5.15
N GLU A 246 -14.05 -12.95 5.72
CA GLU A 246 -13.11 -11.82 5.59
C GLU A 246 -12.74 -11.51 4.14
N PHE A 247 -12.40 -12.53 3.35
CA PHE A 247 -12.07 -12.36 1.94
C PHE A 247 -13.25 -11.83 1.11
N GLN A 248 -14.47 -12.30 1.40
CA GLN A 248 -15.69 -11.82 0.72
C GLN A 248 -15.98 -10.36 1.07
N ALA A 249 -15.71 -9.95 2.31
CA ALA A 249 -15.89 -8.59 2.76
C ALA A 249 -14.80 -7.67 2.16
N ASN A 250 -13.55 -8.12 2.13
CA ASN A 250 -12.41 -7.24 1.90
C ASN A 250 -11.80 -7.26 0.50
N VAL A 251 -12.04 -8.31 -0.29
CA VAL A 251 -11.57 -8.37 -1.69
C VAL A 251 -12.74 -8.09 -2.62
N PRO A 252 -12.71 -6.99 -3.39
CA PRO A 252 -13.82 -6.63 -4.27
C PRO A 252 -14.17 -7.72 -5.28
N SER A 253 -15.47 -7.93 -5.53
CA SER A 253 -15.95 -8.88 -6.53
C SER A 253 -15.68 -8.37 -7.94
N LYS A 254 -15.63 -9.28 -8.91
CA LYS A 254 -15.44 -8.92 -10.32
C LYS A 254 -16.52 -7.96 -10.84
N SER A 255 -17.76 -8.07 -10.36
CA SER A 255 -18.86 -7.18 -10.74
C SER A 255 -18.64 -5.72 -10.38
N ALA A 256 -17.92 -5.43 -9.29
CA ALA A 256 -17.56 -4.07 -8.92
C ALA A 256 -16.65 -3.40 -9.98
N LEU A 257 -15.89 -4.19 -10.75
CA LEU A 257 -15.05 -3.71 -11.86
C LEU A 257 -15.87 -3.34 -13.11
N ASP A 258 -17.01 -4.01 -13.31
CA ASP A 258 -17.84 -3.87 -14.51
C ASP A 258 -18.83 -2.68 -14.37
N GLU A 259 -19.30 -2.38 -13.16
CA GLU A 259 -20.25 -1.28 -12.90
C GLU A 259 -19.64 0.12 -13.14
N GLU A 260 -18.35 0.33 -12.84
CA GLU A 260 -17.64 1.58 -13.18
C GLU A 260 -17.54 1.78 -14.69
N HIS A 261 -17.32 0.70 -15.45
CA HIS A 261 -17.17 0.75 -16.90
C HIS A 261 -18.49 1.14 -17.59
N HIS A 262 -19.64 0.80 -16.98
CA HIS A 262 -20.97 1.18 -17.47
C HIS A 262 -21.40 2.60 -17.06
N HIS A 263 -21.01 3.09 -15.87
CA HIS A 263 -21.30 4.47 -15.46
C HIS A 263 -20.57 5.52 -16.32
N HIS A 264 -19.33 5.25 -16.75
CA HIS A 264 -18.61 6.12 -17.69
C HIS A 264 -19.23 6.16 -19.10
N HIS A 265 -19.87 5.06 -19.55
CA HIS A 265 -20.56 5.05 -20.85
C HIS A 265 -21.93 5.76 -20.82
N HIS A 266 -22.63 5.76 -19.69
CA HIS A 266 -23.93 6.44 -19.58
C HIS A 266 -23.83 7.97 -19.52
N HIS A 267 -22.70 8.53 -19.07
CA HIS A 267 -22.47 9.98 -19.10
C HIS A 267 -22.02 10.51 -20.47
N ALA A 268 -21.54 9.66 -21.38
CA ALA A 268 -21.10 10.07 -22.72
C ALA A 268 -22.24 10.24 -23.75
N HIS A 269 -23.49 9.92 -23.41
CA HIS A 269 -24.62 9.90 -24.36
C HIS A 269 -25.79 10.84 -24.05
N ARG A 270 -25.57 11.93 -23.30
CA ARG A 270 -26.57 13.00 -23.16
C ARG A 270 -26.11 14.33 -23.74
N HIS A 271 -25.83 14.34 -25.05
CA HIS A 271 -26.03 15.51 -25.91
C HIS A 271 -26.08 15.02 -27.35
N ASP A 272 -27.25 14.62 -27.81
CA ASP A 272 -27.64 14.78 -29.22
C ASP A 272 -29.12 14.44 -29.39
N GLY A 273 -29.89 15.40 -29.89
CA GLY A 273 -31.28 15.17 -30.28
C GLY A 273 -32.20 16.37 -30.15
N ALA A 274 -32.01 17.37 -31.02
CA ALA A 274 -33.13 18.20 -31.49
C ALA A 274 -32.80 18.78 -32.87
N ALA A 275 -33.13 18.03 -33.91
CA ALA A 275 -33.18 18.54 -35.27
C ALA A 275 -34.51 19.27 -35.48
N THR A 276 -34.45 20.56 -35.79
CA THR A 276 -35.55 21.30 -36.43
C THR A 276 -35.05 22.03 -37.66
N THR A 277 -35.81 21.83 -38.73
CA THR A 277 -35.60 22.23 -40.12
C THR A 277 -35.63 23.75 -40.31
N GLY A 278 -34.63 24.31 -41.00
CA GLY A 278 -34.61 25.70 -41.48
C GLY A 278 -33.75 25.85 -42.74
N THR A 279 -34.36 26.42 -43.77
CA THR A 279 -34.01 26.60 -45.20
C THR A 279 -32.58 27.13 -45.50
N PRO A 280 -31.95 26.74 -46.65
CA PRO A 280 -30.56 27.10 -46.97
C PRO A 280 -30.44 28.45 -47.70
N VAL A 281 -29.43 29.25 -47.33
CA VAL A 281 -29.01 30.46 -48.08
C VAL A 281 -27.66 30.20 -48.75
N ARG A 282 -27.68 30.21 -50.08
CA ARG A 282 -26.52 30.30 -50.97
C ARG A 282 -25.91 31.71 -50.91
N CYS A 283 -24.57 31.82 -50.85
CA CYS A 283 -23.75 32.67 -51.73
C CYS A 283 -22.26 32.52 -51.36
N LEU A 284 -21.49 31.82 -52.19
CA LEU A 284 -20.57 32.38 -53.21
C LEU A 284 -19.21 32.82 -52.66
N ILE A 285 -18.27 31.88 -52.81
CA ILE A 285 -16.83 32.11 -52.92
C ILE A 285 -16.59 32.98 -54.16
N SER A 286 -15.89 34.11 -53.99
CA SER A 286 -15.27 34.82 -55.10
C SER A 286 -13.76 34.86 -54.89
N ALA A 287 -13.07 34.24 -55.84
CA ALA A 287 -11.64 34.34 -56.01
C ALA A 287 -11.32 35.63 -56.79
N MET A 288 -10.33 36.39 -56.33
CA MET A 288 -9.62 37.34 -57.17
C MET A 288 -8.11 37.11 -57.05
N LYS A 289 -7.55 36.65 -58.16
CA LYS A 289 -6.13 36.51 -58.47
C LYS A 289 -5.63 37.82 -59.12
N ARG A 290 -4.32 38.08 -58.93
CA ARG A 290 -3.40 38.93 -59.72
C ARG A 290 -3.60 40.45 -59.54
N SER A 291 -2.60 41.31 -59.67
CA SER A 291 -1.14 41.26 -59.82
C SER A 291 -0.70 42.71 -60.02
N THR A 292 0.32 43.19 -59.31
CA THR A 292 1.09 44.41 -59.64
C THR A 292 2.47 44.22 -58.99
N THR A 293 3.49 43.66 -59.65
CA THR A 293 4.47 44.24 -60.61
C THR A 293 5.09 45.59 -60.23
N ILE A 294 6.45 45.59 -60.24
CA ILE A 294 7.40 46.68 -60.61
C ILE A 294 7.58 47.77 -59.54
N SER A 295 8.73 48.34 -59.23
CA SER A 295 10.20 48.22 -59.40
C SER A 295 10.77 49.28 -58.41
N ASP A 296 12.04 49.42 -58.00
CA ASP A 296 13.38 49.28 -58.55
C ASP A 296 14.37 48.94 -57.40
#